data_AF-A0A960JQD3-F1
#
_entry.id   AF-A0A960JQD3-F1
#
_cell.length_a   1.000
_cell.length_b   1.000
_cell.length_c   1.000
_cell.angle_alpha   90.00
_cell.angle_beta   90.00
_cell.angle_gamma   90.00
#
_symmetry.space_group_name_H-M   'P 1'
#
loop_
_entity.id
_entity.type
_entity.pdbx_description
1 polymer ?
#
loop_
_entity_poly.entity_id
_entity_poly.type
_entity_poly.pdbx_seq_one_letter_code
_entity_poly.pdbx_strand_id
1 'polypeptide(L)'
;MRVPNGGKIDDLEQREFSRVRKGYEPSEVRATLVQTAAELRRLRAERGRLSDELTAARAETERVRRQTESAPVVLPDDAELTRVLGEEMVKLLDDARTTAAGIAERAESAAADVVSEAEAEATARMERLEEELAERRAEAEAEEREILERANAVLAERTEAAEEAAAELADLAENELAEAREAAREHIEAGKEEGRRLVVEAKTFRERILRDLAGRRKLARKQLEAMRAAQERLLGAFTACAVAVESATSELHTALPEAKVAADDAAKRVTDDIEDVVVAMEAAIATGELPAVVLGEIGRPDLSGRSQLRSAALPVRHELE
;
A
#
# COMPACT_ATOMS: atom_id res chain seq x y z
N MET A 1 19.12 -82.38 -75.79
CA MET A 1 18.54 -81.25 -75.03
C MET A 1 17.30 -80.80 -75.80
N ARG A 2 16.10 -81.15 -75.31
CA ARG A 2 14.82 -80.92 -76.01
C ARG A 2 14.57 -79.41 -75.96
N VAL A 3 14.64 -78.73 -77.10
CA VAL A 3 14.24 -77.33 -77.19
C VAL A 3 12.77 -77.29 -76.74
N PRO A 4 12.42 -76.61 -75.64
CA PRO A 4 11.02 -76.51 -75.23
C PRO A 4 10.28 -75.82 -76.37
N ASN A 5 9.18 -76.43 -76.84
CA ASN A 5 8.31 -75.85 -77.86
C ASN A 5 7.98 -74.41 -77.48
N GLY A 6 8.60 -73.45 -78.18
CA GLY A 6 8.34 -72.04 -77.97
C GLY A 6 6.87 -71.80 -78.23
N GLY A 7 6.11 -71.45 -77.19
CA GLY A 7 4.74 -71.01 -77.32
C GLY A 7 4.67 -69.91 -78.39
N LYS A 8 3.58 -69.91 -79.17
CA LYS A 8 3.34 -68.81 -80.11
C LYS A 8 3.27 -67.52 -79.27
N ILE A 9 3.71 -66.39 -79.82
CA ILE A 9 3.64 -65.12 -79.06
C ILE A 9 2.19 -64.85 -78.64
N ASP A 10 1.24 -65.27 -79.47
CA ASP A 10 -0.19 -65.16 -79.21
C ASP A 10 -0.65 -66.01 -77.99
N ASP A 11 0.11 -67.05 -77.61
CA ASP A 11 -0.16 -67.86 -76.42
C ASP A 11 0.22 -67.12 -75.11
N LEU A 12 1.02 -66.05 -75.18
CA LEU A 12 1.40 -65.24 -74.01
C LEU A 12 0.27 -64.31 -73.55
N GLU A 13 -0.48 -63.74 -74.50
CA GLU A 13 -1.62 -62.86 -74.22
C GLU A 13 -2.82 -63.63 -73.69
N GLN A 14 -2.93 -64.91 -74.06
CA GLN A 14 -4.02 -65.81 -73.66
C GLN A 14 -3.63 -66.73 -72.48
N ARG A 15 -2.44 -66.55 -71.90
CA ARG A 15 -1.94 -67.40 -70.82
C ARG A 15 -2.69 -67.14 -69.51
N GLU A 16 -3.32 -68.18 -68.97
CA GLU A 16 -3.94 -68.13 -67.64
C GLU A 16 -3.02 -68.73 -66.57
N PHE A 17 -3.04 -68.13 -65.37
CA PHE A 17 -2.26 -68.57 -64.21
C PHE A 17 -3.19 -68.89 -63.04
N SER A 18 -2.88 -69.94 -62.29
CA SER A 18 -3.60 -70.33 -61.06
C SER A 18 -3.40 -69.29 -59.95
N ARG A 19 -4.47 -68.93 -59.23
CA ARG A 19 -4.42 -67.96 -58.12
C ARG A 19 -3.91 -68.59 -56.83
N VAL A 20 -3.06 -67.88 -56.10
CA VAL A 20 -2.49 -68.28 -54.80
C VAL A 20 -2.66 -67.16 -53.77
N ARG A 21 -2.69 -67.50 -52.46
CA ARG A 21 -3.02 -66.56 -51.37
C ARG A 21 -2.08 -65.35 -51.25
N LYS A 22 -0.86 -65.43 -51.80
CA LYS A 22 0.10 -64.31 -51.89
C LYS A 22 0.75 -64.37 -53.27
N GLY A 23 0.38 -63.46 -54.17
CA GLY A 23 0.83 -63.43 -55.56
C GLY A 23 0.70 -62.04 -56.18
N TYR A 24 1.19 -61.88 -57.41
CA TYR A 24 1.11 -60.63 -58.17
C TYR A 24 -0.33 -60.32 -58.62
N GLU A 25 -0.63 -59.03 -58.77
CA GLU A 25 -1.95 -58.56 -59.18
C GLU A 25 -2.25 -58.99 -60.63
N PRO A 26 -3.37 -59.69 -60.91
CA PRO A 26 -3.64 -60.24 -62.24
C PRO A 26 -3.73 -59.22 -63.38
N SER A 27 -4.17 -57.99 -63.10
CA SER A 27 -4.25 -56.92 -64.10
C SER A 27 -2.87 -56.40 -64.50
N GLU A 28 -1.97 -56.20 -63.55
CA GLU A 28 -0.57 -55.81 -63.79
C GLU A 28 0.16 -56.91 -64.58
N VAL A 29 0.03 -58.17 -64.17
CA VAL A 29 0.62 -59.31 -64.90
C VAL A 29 0.12 -59.37 -66.34
N ARG A 30 -1.18 -59.15 -66.57
CA ARG A 30 -1.75 -59.12 -67.93
C ARG A 30 -1.21 -57.96 -68.75
N ALA A 31 -1.10 -56.76 -68.17
CA ALA A 31 -0.52 -55.60 -68.86
C ALA A 31 0.94 -55.85 -69.25
N THR A 32 1.74 -56.42 -68.35
CA THR A 32 3.14 -56.79 -68.62
C THR A 32 3.23 -57.88 -69.69
N LEU A 33 2.34 -58.88 -69.71
CA LEU A 33 2.35 -59.91 -70.75
C LEU A 33 2.01 -59.37 -72.14
N VAL A 34 1.06 -58.42 -72.23
CA VAL A 34 0.74 -57.72 -73.49
C VAL A 34 1.93 -56.89 -73.98
N GLN A 35 2.56 -56.12 -73.09
CA GLN A 35 3.77 -55.37 -73.43
C GLN A 35 4.90 -56.30 -73.90
N THR A 36 5.13 -57.39 -73.17
CA THR A 36 6.16 -58.39 -73.52
C THR A 36 5.87 -59.06 -74.86
N ALA A 37 4.61 -59.39 -75.15
CA ALA A 37 4.20 -59.94 -76.43
C ALA A 37 4.45 -58.94 -77.57
N ALA A 38 4.15 -57.66 -77.37
CA ALA A 38 4.45 -56.60 -78.34
C ALA A 38 5.96 -56.46 -78.62
N GLU A 39 6.79 -56.46 -77.57
CA GLU A 39 8.25 -56.42 -77.71
C GLU A 39 8.80 -57.65 -78.44
N LEU A 40 8.30 -58.85 -78.12
CA LEU A 40 8.70 -60.08 -78.81
C LEU A 40 8.29 -60.08 -80.28
N ARG A 41 7.14 -59.49 -80.65
CA ARG A 41 6.75 -59.31 -82.06
C ARG A 41 7.71 -58.36 -82.77
N ARG A 42 8.02 -57.22 -82.16
CA ARG A 42 8.99 -56.24 -82.69
C ARG A 42 10.34 -56.88 -82.92
N LEU A 43 10.89 -57.58 -81.93
CA LEU A 43 12.18 -58.26 -82.02
C LEU A 43 12.17 -59.38 -83.06
N ARG A 44 11.07 -60.12 -83.23
CA ARG A 44 10.98 -61.14 -84.30
C ARG A 44 10.92 -60.51 -85.70
N ALA A 45 10.20 -59.40 -85.86
CA ALA A 45 10.15 -58.67 -87.12
C ALA A 45 11.53 -58.09 -87.48
N GLU A 46 12.23 -57.50 -86.51
CA GLU A 46 13.58 -56.98 -86.66
C GLU A 46 14.58 -58.09 -86.98
N ARG A 47 14.51 -59.24 -86.28
CA ARG A 47 15.31 -60.42 -86.61
C ARG A 47 15.02 -60.95 -88.01
N GLY A 48 13.76 -60.93 -88.45
CA GLY A 48 13.37 -61.31 -89.81
C GLY A 48 14.04 -60.40 -90.84
N ARG A 49 13.89 -59.09 -90.67
CA ARG A 49 14.53 -58.08 -91.51
C ARG A 49 16.04 -58.22 -91.57
N LEU A 50 16.70 -58.37 -90.42
CA LEU A 50 18.16 -58.56 -90.36
C LEU A 50 18.60 -59.87 -91.04
N SER A 51 17.80 -60.93 -90.91
CA SER A 51 18.08 -62.21 -91.59
C SER A 51 17.94 -62.06 -93.11
N ASP A 52 16.96 -61.31 -93.59
CA ASP A 52 16.76 -61.02 -95.01
C ASP A 52 17.90 -60.14 -95.55
N GLU A 53 18.30 -59.09 -94.83
CA GLU A 53 19.45 -58.24 -95.15
C GLU A 53 20.75 -59.04 -95.20
N LEU A 54 20.99 -59.93 -94.23
CA LEU A 54 22.15 -60.82 -94.22
C LEU A 54 22.15 -61.79 -95.41
N THR A 55 20.98 -62.30 -95.79
CA THR A 55 20.85 -63.20 -96.94
C THR A 55 21.10 -62.47 -98.24
N ALA A 56 20.60 -61.24 -98.37
CA ALA A 56 20.85 -60.36 -99.51
C ALA A 56 22.33 -59.97 -99.61
N ALA A 57 22.96 -59.57 -98.50
CA ALA A 57 24.38 -59.27 -98.44
C ALA A 57 25.24 -60.48 -98.82
N ARG A 58 24.90 -61.68 -98.33
CA ARG A 58 25.58 -62.93 -98.72
C ARG A 58 25.42 -63.23 -100.20
N ALA A 59 24.22 -63.09 -100.76
CA ALA A 59 23.99 -63.27 -102.18
C ALA A 59 24.81 -62.28 -103.02
N GLU A 60 24.93 -61.03 -102.57
CA GLU A 60 25.74 -60.02 -103.23
C GLU A 60 27.24 -60.33 -103.15
N THR A 61 27.75 -60.71 -101.97
CA THR A 61 29.15 -61.15 -101.84
C THR A 61 29.46 -62.37 -102.70
N GLU A 62 28.52 -63.31 -102.83
CA GLU A 62 28.68 -64.50 -103.68
C GLU A 62 28.63 -64.14 -105.18
N ARG A 63 27.81 -63.14 -105.56
CA ARG A 63 27.82 -62.59 -106.93
C ARG A 63 29.16 -61.95 -107.26
N VAL A 64 29.65 -61.05 -106.40
CA VAL A 64 30.95 -60.40 -106.57
C VAL A 64 32.05 -61.46 -106.63
N ARG A 65 32.06 -62.44 -105.73
CA ARG A 65 33.03 -63.53 -105.72
C ARG A 65 33.04 -64.31 -107.04
N ARG A 66 31.88 -64.72 -107.57
CA ARG A 66 31.80 -65.40 -108.87
C ARG A 66 32.28 -64.52 -110.03
N GLN A 67 31.99 -63.23 -109.96
CA GLN A 67 32.44 -62.26 -110.95
C GLN A 67 33.97 -62.10 -110.90
N THR A 68 34.56 -62.08 -109.71
CA THR A 68 36.01 -62.03 -109.49
C THR A 68 36.70 -63.35 -109.87
N GLU A 69 36.12 -64.51 -109.53
CA GLU A 69 36.65 -65.84 -109.90
C GLU A 69 36.59 -66.10 -111.42
N SER A 70 35.71 -65.42 -112.15
CA SER A 70 35.56 -65.52 -113.62
C SER A 70 36.37 -64.48 -114.40
N ALA A 71 36.98 -63.50 -113.72
CA ALA A 71 37.78 -62.45 -114.33
C ALA A 71 39.29 -62.83 -114.29
N PRO A 72 40.03 -62.73 -115.40
CA PRO A 72 41.47 -62.92 -115.37
C PRO A 72 42.11 -61.80 -114.52
N VAL A 73 42.87 -62.17 -113.49
CA VAL A 73 43.61 -61.22 -112.67
C VAL A 73 44.77 -60.68 -113.51
N VAL A 74 44.61 -59.48 -114.05
CA VAL A 74 45.70 -58.67 -114.59
C VAL A 74 46.19 -57.79 -113.45
N LEU A 75 47.44 -58.00 -113.02
CA LEU A 75 48.09 -57.10 -112.06
C LEU A 75 48.40 -55.78 -112.80
N PRO A 76 47.91 -54.63 -112.32
CA PRO A 76 48.24 -53.32 -112.89
C PRO A 76 49.75 -53.05 -112.83
N ASP A 77 50.27 -52.17 -113.69
CA ASP A 77 51.65 -51.72 -113.60
C ASP A 77 51.88 -50.75 -112.42
N ASP A 78 53.13 -50.61 -111.97
CA ASP A 78 53.48 -49.79 -110.78
C ASP A 78 53.11 -48.29 -110.96
N ALA A 79 53.08 -47.80 -112.20
CA ALA A 79 52.73 -46.42 -112.51
C ALA A 79 51.22 -46.18 -112.39
N GLU A 80 50.41 -47.14 -112.85
CA GLU A 80 48.96 -47.15 -112.72
C GLU A 80 48.54 -47.29 -111.25
N LEU A 81 49.23 -48.14 -110.48
CA LEU A 81 49.00 -48.28 -109.04
C LEU A 81 49.28 -46.96 -108.29
N THR A 82 50.38 -46.27 -108.61
CA THR A 82 50.73 -44.98 -107.98
C THR A 82 49.72 -43.88 -108.34
N ARG A 83 49.23 -43.86 -109.59
CA ARG A 83 48.20 -42.90 -110.02
C ARG A 83 46.86 -43.14 -109.32
N VAL A 84 46.37 -44.38 -109.33
CA VAL A 84 45.11 -44.74 -108.67
C VAL A 84 45.20 -44.50 -107.17
N LEU A 85 46.31 -44.88 -106.54
CA LEU A 85 46.54 -44.59 -105.12
C LEU A 85 46.62 -43.09 -104.84
N GLY A 86 47.29 -42.30 -105.68
CA GLY A 86 47.34 -40.85 -105.55
C GLY A 86 45.96 -40.19 -105.66
N GLU A 87 45.15 -40.62 -106.63
CA GLU A 87 43.77 -40.17 -106.80
C GLU A 87 42.89 -40.55 -105.60
N GLU A 88 42.98 -41.79 -105.11
CA GLU A 88 42.23 -42.25 -103.94
C GLU A 88 42.69 -41.58 -102.63
N MET A 89 43.99 -41.28 -102.47
CA MET A 89 44.50 -40.55 -101.31
C MET A 89 44.05 -39.08 -101.30
N VAL A 90 43.98 -38.44 -102.47
CA VAL A 90 43.41 -37.07 -102.58
C VAL A 90 41.93 -37.08 -102.23
N LYS A 91 41.16 -38.06 -102.74
CA LYS A 91 39.74 -38.22 -102.36
C LYS A 91 39.58 -38.45 -100.87
N LEU A 92 40.37 -39.34 -100.27
CA LEU A 92 40.32 -39.60 -98.84
C LEU A 92 40.64 -38.34 -98.01
N LEU A 93 41.61 -37.53 -98.44
CA LEU A 93 41.93 -36.26 -97.77
C LEU A 93 40.82 -35.22 -97.93
N ASP A 94 40.15 -35.18 -99.08
CA ASP A 94 39.01 -34.29 -99.32
C ASP A 94 37.78 -34.70 -98.50
N ASP A 95 37.51 -36.01 -98.41
CA ASP A 95 36.49 -36.60 -97.55
C ASP A 95 36.80 -36.36 -96.06
N ALA A 96 38.07 -36.53 -95.66
CA ALA A 96 38.52 -36.23 -94.29
C ALA A 96 38.37 -34.73 -93.95
N ARG A 97 38.67 -33.83 -94.90
CA ARG A 97 38.48 -32.38 -94.70
C ARG A 97 37.01 -32.00 -94.63
N THR A 98 36.19 -32.55 -95.52
CA THR A 98 34.74 -32.31 -95.56
C THR A 98 34.07 -32.83 -94.29
N THR A 99 34.45 -34.03 -93.82
CA THR A 99 33.95 -34.56 -92.55
C THR A 99 34.43 -33.75 -91.35
N ALA A 100 35.68 -33.29 -91.32
CA ALA A 100 36.18 -32.41 -90.26
C ALA A 100 35.46 -31.07 -90.23
N ALA A 101 35.21 -30.44 -91.38
CA ALA A 101 34.41 -29.21 -91.49
C ALA A 101 32.97 -29.43 -90.98
N GLY A 102 32.34 -30.55 -91.36
CA GLY A 102 31.02 -30.90 -90.85
C GLY A 102 31.00 -31.23 -89.35
N ILE A 103 32.10 -31.74 -88.77
CA ILE A 103 32.22 -31.91 -87.32
C ILE A 103 32.35 -30.55 -86.64
N ALA A 104 33.16 -29.64 -87.17
CA ALA A 104 33.35 -28.30 -86.64
C ALA A 104 32.02 -27.52 -86.63
N GLU A 105 31.29 -27.51 -87.76
CA GLU A 105 29.97 -26.86 -87.86
C GLU A 105 28.97 -27.45 -86.87
N ARG A 106 28.92 -28.78 -86.72
CA ARG A 106 28.06 -29.44 -85.72
C ARG A 106 28.47 -29.10 -84.29
N ALA A 107 29.77 -28.99 -84.01
CA ALA A 107 30.27 -28.61 -82.69
C ALA A 107 29.97 -27.15 -82.36
N GLU A 108 30.08 -26.24 -83.33
CA GLU A 108 29.72 -24.83 -83.19
C GLU A 108 28.22 -24.67 -82.96
N SER A 109 27.37 -25.36 -83.74
CA SER A 109 25.92 -25.38 -83.52
C SER A 109 25.58 -25.91 -82.14
N ALA A 110 26.16 -27.05 -81.73
CA ALA A 110 25.92 -27.62 -80.41
C ALA A 110 26.38 -26.69 -79.28
N ALA A 111 27.51 -25.98 -79.46
CA ALA A 111 27.98 -25.00 -78.48
C ALA A 111 27.03 -23.78 -78.39
N ALA A 112 26.53 -23.29 -79.53
CA ALA A 112 25.56 -22.20 -79.57
C ALA A 112 24.24 -22.60 -78.89
N ASP A 113 23.76 -23.83 -79.12
CA ASP A 113 22.56 -24.37 -78.48
C ASP A 113 22.73 -24.44 -76.95
N VAL A 114 23.86 -24.97 -76.48
CA VAL A 114 24.15 -25.04 -75.02
C VAL A 114 24.23 -23.65 -74.40
N VAL A 115 24.85 -22.68 -75.08
CA VAL A 115 24.92 -21.29 -74.58
C VAL A 115 23.52 -20.67 -74.51
N SER A 116 22.71 -20.83 -75.57
CA SER A 116 21.34 -20.30 -75.59
C SER A 116 20.46 -20.96 -74.52
N GLU A 117 20.61 -22.26 -74.30
CA GLU A 117 19.89 -22.99 -73.25
C GLU A 117 20.33 -22.50 -71.87
N ALA A 118 21.64 -22.37 -71.62
CA ALA A 118 22.16 -21.85 -70.36
C ALA A 118 21.73 -20.40 -70.07
N GLU A 119 21.67 -19.55 -71.10
CA GLU A 119 21.16 -18.18 -70.96
C GLU A 119 19.66 -18.16 -70.62
N ALA A 120 18.85 -19.00 -71.27
CA ALA A 120 17.42 -19.13 -70.97
C ALA A 120 17.17 -19.71 -69.57
N GLU A 121 17.99 -20.68 -69.14
CA GLU A 121 17.93 -21.20 -67.77
C GLU A 121 18.34 -20.14 -66.74
N ALA A 122 19.36 -19.32 -67.05
CA ALA A 122 19.81 -18.25 -66.18
C ALA A 122 18.73 -17.18 -66.01
N THR A 123 18.07 -16.74 -67.09
CA THR A 123 16.95 -15.78 -67.01
C THR A 123 15.78 -16.36 -66.22
N ALA A 124 15.36 -17.60 -66.52
CA ALA A 124 14.28 -18.27 -65.79
C ALA A 124 14.62 -18.51 -64.31
N ARG A 125 15.90 -18.67 -63.97
CA ARG A 125 16.35 -18.76 -62.58
C ARG A 125 16.30 -17.40 -61.89
N MET A 126 16.73 -16.34 -62.56
CA MET A 126 16.68 -14.98 -62.03
C MET A 126 15.23 -14.53 -61.77
N GLU A 127 14.32 -14.76 -62.71
CA GLU A 127 12.90 -14.42 -62.55
C GLU A 127 12.28 -15.14 -61.34
N ARG A 128 12.55 -16.44 -61.18
CA ARG A 128 12.09 -17.19 -60.00
C ARG A 128 12.65 -16.64 -58.69
N LEU A 129 13.93 -16.26 -58.66
CA LEU A 129 14.53 -15.66 -57.46
C LEU A 129 13.95 -14.28 -57.16
N GLU A 130 13.64 -13.48 -58.18
CA GLU A 130 12.99 -12.18 -58.01
C GLU A 130 11.57 -12.33 -57.44
N GLU A 131 10.80 -13.31 -57.93
CA GLU A 131 9.48 -13.65 -57.41
C GLU A 131 9.57 -14.12 -55.95
N GLU A 132 10.45 -15.08 -55.65
CA GLU A 132 10.68 -15.55 -54.27
C GLU A 132 11.10 -14.39 -53.35
N LEU A 133 11.98 -13.49 -53.78
CA LEU A 133 12.39 -12.33 -52.99
C LEU A 133 11.25 -11.34 -52.79
N ALA A 134 10.38 -11.14 -53.79
CA ALA A 134 9.20 -10.29 -53.66
C ALA A 134 8.21 -10.87 -52.66
N GLU A 135 7.96 -12.18 -52.70
CA GLU A 135 7.12 -12.89 -51.74
C GLU A 135 7.68 -12.75 -50.32
N ARG A 136 8.98 -13.03 -50.11
CA ARG A 136 9.60 -12.90 -48.77
C ARG A 136 9.57 -11.48 -48.23
N ARG A 137 9.68 -10.47 -49.10
CA ARG A 137 9.53 -9.06 -48.69
C ARG A 137 8.10 -8.76 -48.27
N ALA A 138 7.12 -9.20 -49.05
CA ALA A 138 5.70 -8.99 -48.72
C ALA A 138 5.31 -9.70 -47.42
N GLU A 139 5.82 -10.91 -47.17
CA GLU A 139 5.66 -11.64 -45.91
C GLU A 139 6.27 -10.86 -44.74
N ALA A 140 7.53 -10.42 -44.86
CA ALA A 140 8.20 -9.65 -43.80
C ALA A 140 7.49 -8.33 -43.49
N GLU A 141 6.99 -7.62 -44.51
CA GLU A 141 6.21 -6.38 -44.34
C GLU A 141 4.83 -6.64 -43.71
N ALA A 142 4.23 -7.80 -43.96
CA ALA A 142 2.99 -8.19 -43.30
C ALA A 142 3.22 -8.53 -41.83
N GLU A 143 4.27 -9.28 -41.51
CA GLU A 143 4.68 -9.59 -40.13
C GLU A 143 5.03 -8.32 -39.35
N GLU A 144 5.79 -7.39 -39.95
CA GLU A 144 6.12 -6.11 -39.32
C GLU A 144 4.86 -5.30 -38.99
N ARG A 145 3.91 -5.20 -39.93
CA ARG A 145 2.63 -4.52 -39.70
C ARG A 145 1.85 -5.17 -38.57
N GLU A 146 1.77 -6.49 -38.54
CA GLU A 146 1.07 -7.24 -37.50
C GLU A 146 1.71 -7.03 -36.11
N ILE A 147 3.05 -7.01 -36.04
CA ILE A 147 3.79 -6.72 -34.81
C ILE A 147 3.49 -5.29 -34.33
N LEU A 148 3.51 -4.30 -35.24
CA LEU A 148 3.21 -2.90 -34.90
C LEU A 148 1.77 -2.72 -34.44
N GLU A 149 0.80 -3.37 -35.10
CA GLU A 149 -0.61 -3.34 -34.69
C GLU A 149 -0.80 -3.94 -33.30
N ARG A 150 -0.19 -5.11 -33.02
CA ARG A 150 -0.22 -5.72 -31.69
C ARG A 150 0.44 -4.83 -30.63
N ALA A 151 1.60 -4.25 -30.94
CA ALA A 151 2.30 -3.36 -30.02
C ALA A 151 1.46 -2.12 -29.70
N ASN A 152 0.83 -1.50 -30.71
CA ASN A 152 -0.05 -0.35 -30.52
C ASN A 152 -1.31 -0.70 -29.73
N ALA A 153 -1.90 -1.87 -29.97
CA ALA A 153 -3.07 -2.34 -29.20
C ALA A 153 -2.72 -2.53 -27.72
N VAL A 154 -1.57 -3.17 -27.42
CA VAL A 154 -1.10 -3.32 -26.04
C VAL A 154 -0.81 -1.96 -25.41
N LEU A 155 -0.18 -1.03 -26.13
CA LEU A 155 0.07 0.31 -25.62
C LEU A 155 -1.24 1.04 -25.30
N ALA A 156 -2.24 0.98 -26.18
CA ALA A 156 -3.56 1.60 -25.96
C ALA A 156 -4.25 1.03 -24.72
N GLU A 157 -4.29 -0.30 -24.57
CA GLU A 157 -4.85 -0.97 -23.38
C GLU A 157 -4.13 -0.53 -22.09
N ARG A 158 -2.79 -0.45 -22.12
CA ARG A 158 -2.01 -0.03 -20.96
C ARG A 158 -2.19 1.44 -20.62
N THR A 159 -2.35 2.31 -21.63
CA THR A 159 -2.64 3.73 -21.39
C THR A 159 -4.02 3.92 -20.80
N GLU A 160 -5.04 3.23 -21.31
CA GLU A 160 -6.41 3.29 -20.78
C GLU A 160 -6.45 2.79 -19.34
N ALA A 161 -5.86 1.61 -19.05
CA ALA A 161 -5.79 1.09 -17.69
C ALA A 161 -5.02 2.01 -16.71
N ALA A 162 -3.98 2.71 -17.20
CA ALA A 162 -3.24 3.67 -16.38
C ALA A 162 -4.06 4.94 -16.09
N GLU A 163 -4.84 5.42 -17.07
CA GLU A 163 -5.75 6.56 -16.91
C GLU A 163 -6.90 6.23 -15.93
N GLU A 164 -7.49 5.04 -16.04
CA GLU A 164 -8.52 4.55 -15.11
C GLU A 164 -7.97 4.46 -13.69
N ALA A 165 -6.80 3.82 -13.50
CA ALA A 165 -6.17 3.72 -12.18
C ALA A 165 -5.81 5.10 -11.60
N ALA A 166 -5.39 6.06 -12.44
CA ALA A 166 -5.11 7.42 -12.01
C ALA A 166 -6.39 8.15 -11.56
N ALA A 167 -7.52 7.95 -12.27
CA ALA A 167 -8.81 8.51 -11.88
C ALA A 167 -9.30 7.92 -10.56
N GLU A 168 -9.22 6.59 -10.38
CA GLU A 168 -9.58 5.93 -9.12
C GLU A 168 -8.76 6.45 -7.93
N LEU A 169 -7.44 6.61 -8.12
CA LEU A 169 -6.58 7.17 -7.08
C LEU A 169 -6.91 8.63 -6.76
N ALA A 170 -7.28 9.43 -7.76
CA ALA A 170 -7.70 10.81 -7.56
C ALA A 170 -9.00 10.89 -6.75
N ASP A 171 -9.98 10.04 -7.06
CA ASP A 171 -11.25 9.96 -6.33
C ASP A 171 -11.03 9.52 -4.88
N LEU A 172 -10.18 8.50 -4.65
CA LEU A 172 -9.81 8.06 -3.31
C LEU A 172 -9.13 9.18 -2.51
N ALA A 173 -8.18 9.89 -3.12
CA ALA A 173 -7.50 11.00 -2.47
C ALA A 173 -8.45 12.15 -2.14
N GLU A 174 -9.43 12.46 -3.00
CA GLU A 174 -10.44 13.47 -2.73
C GLU A 174 -11.32 13.08 -1.54
N ASN A 175 -11.75 11.82 -1.49
CA ASN A 175 -12.56 11.29 -0.39
C ASN A 175 -11.79 11.32 0.95
N GLU A 176 -10.53 10.85 0.98
CA GLU A 176 -9.68 10.90 2.17
C GLU A 176 -9.46 12.34 2.65
N LEU A 177 -9.25 13.28 1.73
CA LEU A 177 -9.12 14.70 2.08
C LEU A 177 -10.43 15.28 2.61
N ALA A 178 -11.59 14.87 2.10
CA ALA A 178 -12.90 15.30 2.59
C ALA A 178 -13.13 14.80 4.02
N GLU A 179 -12.89 13.51 4.28
CA GLU A 179 -12.99 12.89 5.60
C GLU A 179 -12.03 13.56 6.61
N ALA A 180 -10.76 13.76 6.22
CA ALA A 180 -9.78 14.43 7.08
C ALA A 180 -10.20 15.87 7.41
N ARG A 181 -10.79 16.59 6.46
CA ARG A 181 -11.32 17.95 6.68
C ARG A 181 -12.51 17.94 7.62
N GLU A 182 -13.41 16.96 7.51
CA GLU A 182 -14.55 16.81 8.41
C GLU A 182 -14.09 16.50 9.83
N ALA A 183 -13.23 15.48 10.01
CA ALA A 183 -12.66 15.13 11.30
C ALA A 183 -11.94 16.33 11.96
N ALA A 184 -11.15 17.08 11.19
CA ALA A 184 -10.49 18.29 11.70
C ALA A 184 -11.50 19.35 12.17
N ARG A 185 -12.61 19.55 11.45
CA ARG A 185 -13.68 20.48 11.85
C ARG A 185 -14.36 20.01 13.14
N GLU A 186 -14.66 18.72 13.25
CA GLU A 186 -15.25 18.14 14.46
C GLU A 186 -14.34 18.32 15.68
N HIS A 187 -13.05 18.05 15.54
CA HIS A 187 -12.07 18.27 16.61
C HIS A 187 -12.00 19.74 17.04
N ILE A 188 -12.04 20.69 16.09
CA ILE A 188 -12.04 22.12 16.39
C ILE A 188 -13.32 22.51 17.15
N GLU A 189 -14.49 22.05 16.71
CA GLU A 189 -15.75 22.38 17.39
C GLU A 189 -15.84 21.75 18.78
N ALA A 190 -15.40 20.49 18.95
CA ALA A 190 -15.29 19.86 20.26
C ALA A 190 -14.38 20.65 21.21
N GLY A 191 -13.20 21.09 20.74
CA GLY A 191 -12.30 21.92 21.53
C GLY A 191 -12.90 23.29 21.88
N LYS A 192 -13.66 23.90 20.97
CA LYS A 192 -14.39 25.16 21.26
C LYS A 192 -15.48 24.94 22.31
N GLU A 193 -16.24 23.86 22.24
CA GLU A 193 -17.29 23.54 23.20
C GLU A 193 -16.71 23.29 24.60
N GLU A 194 -15.63 22.51 24.68
CA GLU A 194 -14.92 22.28 25.93
C GLU A 194 -14.37 23.60 26.51
N GLY A 195 -13.75 24.44 25.68
CA GLY A 195 -13.28 25.76 26.09
C GLY A 195 -14.40 26.64 26.64
N ARG A 196 -15.57 26.67 25.99
CA ARG A 196 -16.76 27.39 26.48
C ARG A 196 -17.21 26.84 27.85
N ARG A 197 -17.26 25.52 28.01
CA ARG A 197 -17.64 24.86 29.27
C ARG A 197 -16.69 25.23 30.41
N LEU A 198 -15.38 25.16 30.19
CA LEU A 198 -14.36 25.53 31.18
C LEU A 198 -14.44 27.01 31.57
N VAL A 199 -14.71 27.90 30.62
CA VAL A 199 -14.90 29.34 30.93
C VAL A 199 -16.12 29.56 31.82
N VAL A 200 -17.23 28.87 31.56
CA VAL A 200 -18.42 28.94 32.41
C VAL A 200 -18.11 28.42 33.80
N GLU A 201 -17.45 27.27 33.91
CA GLU A 201 -17.05 26.68 35.19
C GLU A 201 -16.09 27.59 35.99
N ALA A 202 -15.09 28.16 35.33
CA ALA A 202 -14.17 29.10 35.97
C ALA A 202 -14.90 30.35 36.47
N LYS A 203 -15.88 30.87 35.70
CA LYS A 203 -16.69 32.01 36.13
C LYS A 203 -17.54 31.67 37.36
N THR A 204 -18.23 30.53 37.37
CA THR A 204 -19.06 30.11 38.52
C THR A 204 -18.21 29.82 39.75
N PHE A 205 -17.05 29.18 39.58
CA PHE A 205 -16.09 28.95 40.65
C PHE A 205 -15.58 30.27 41.24
N ARG A 206 -15.17 31.23 40.39
CA ARG A 206 -14.74 32.56 40.80
C ARG A 206 -15.85 33.30 41.56
N GLU A 207 -17.08 33.30 41.05
CA GLU A 207 -18.22 33.93 41.73
C GLU A 207 -18.47 33.33 43.11
N ARG A 208 -18.35 32.00 43.24
CA ARG A 208 -18.47 31.32 44.53
C ARG A 208 -17.39 31.79 45.51
N ILE A 209 -16.12 31.87 45.07
CA ILE A 209 -15.03 32.36 45.92
C ILE A 209 -15.26 33.82 46.33
N LEU A 210 -15.63 34.69 45.39
CA LEU A 210 -15.87 36.10 45.68
C LEU A 210 -17.03 36.28 46.67
N ARG A 211 -18.09 35.47 46.55
CA ARG A 211 -19.22 35.46 47.50
C ARG A 211 -18.78 35.01 48.89
N ASP A 212 -18.01 33.92 48.97
CA ASP A 212 -17.48 33.42 50.25
C ASP A 212 -16.54 34.45 50.90
N LEU A 213 -15.60 35.03 50.14
CA LEU A 213 -14.69 36.07 50.61
C LEU A 213 -15.44 37.31 51.10
N ALA A 214 -16.48 37.75 50.38
CA ALA A 214 -17.33 38.86 50.80
C ALA A 214 -18.09 38.54 52.10
N GLY A 215 -18.57 37.30 52.25
CA GLY A 215 -19.20 36.79 53.47
C GLY A 215 -18.26 36.81 54.67
N ARG A 216 -17.06 36.22 54.52
CA ARG A 216 -16.00 36.22 55.55
C ARG A 216 -15.61 37.65 55.95
N ARG A 217 -15.42 38.54 54.97
CA ARG A 217 -15.12 39.97 55.24
C ARG A 217 -16.25 40.66 56.00
N LYS A 218 -17.51 40.40 55.66
CA LYS A 218 -18.67 40.97 56.36
C LYS A 218 -18.75 40.47 57.80
N LEU A 219 -18.51 39.17 58.02
CA LEU A 219 -18.47 38.59 59.37
C LEU A 219 -17.34 39.18 60.20
N ALA A 220 -16.13 39.24 59.65
CA ALA A 220 -14.98 39.85 60.31
C ALA A 220 -15.24 41.33 60.68
N ARG A 221 -15.88 42.10 59.79
CA ARG A 221 -16.29 43.50 60.09
C ARG A 221 -17.31 43.57 61.23
N LYS A 222 -18.32 42.71 61.23
CA LYS A 222 -19.28 42.63 62.35
C LYS A 222 -18.60 42.30 63.67
N GLN A 223 -17.65 41.37 63.66
CA GLN A 223 -16.87 41.02 64.85
C GLN A 223 -16.03 42.22 65.33
N LEU A 224 -15.37 42.94 64.42
CA LEU A 224 -14.63 44.16 64.77
C LEU A 224 -15.53 45.25 65.36
N GLU A 225 -16.72 45.47 64.80
CA GLU A 225 -17.69 46.44 65.36
C GLU A 225 -18.20 46.01 66.74
N ALA A 226 -18.49 44.72 66.92
CA ALA A 226 -18.88 44.19 68.23
C ALA A 226 -17.76 44.35 69.28
N MET A 227 -16.51 44.09 68.91
CA MET A 227 -15.35 44.30 69.78
C MET A 227 -15.15 45.77 70.13
N ARG A 228 -15.33 46.68 69.16
CA ARG A 228 -15.27 48.14 69.41
C ARG A 228 -16.37 48.59 70.38
N ALA A 229 -17.61 48.13 70.18
CA ALA A 229 -18.71 48.44 71.08
C ALA A 229 -18.49 47.87 72.50
N ALA A 230 -17.93 46.65 72.60
CA ALA A 230 -17.55 46.06 73.89
C ALA A 230 -16.45 46.88 74.59
N GLN A 231 -15.41 47.29 73.83
CA GLN A 231 -14.35 48.15 74.33
C GLN A 231 -14.88 49.51 74.81
N GLU A 232 -15.79 50.14 74.06
CA GLU A 232 -16.42 51.42 74.43
C GLU A 232 -17.25 51.30 75.72
N ARG A 233 -18.01 50.20 75.88
CA ARG A 233 -18.74 49.93 77.13
C ARG A 233 -17.79 49.69 78.31
N LEU A 234 -16.71 48.95 78.11
CA LEU A 234 -15.70 48.74 79.15
C LEU A 234 -15.05 50.06 79.55
N LEU A 235 -14.68 50.90 78.57
CA LEU A 235 -14.14 52.23 78.83
C LEU A 235 -15.14 53.08 79.62
N GLY A 236 -16.42 53.08 79.24
CA GLY A 236 -17.50 53.76 79.97
C GLY A 236 -17.71 53.23 81.39
N ALA A 237 -17.59 51.92 81.61
CA ALA A 237 -17.67 51.32 82.94
C ALA A 237 -16.44 51.70 83.80
N PHE A 238 -15.24 51.73 83.20
CA PHE A 238 -14.03 52.19 83.88
C PHE A 238 -14.09 53.68 84.23
N THR A 239 -14.60 54.54 83.35
CA THR A 239 -14.78 55.97 83.67
C THR A 239 -15.83 56.17 84.74
N ALA A 240 -16.96 55.46 84.69
CA ALA A 240 -17.98 55.51 85.75
C ALA A 240 -17.43 55.00 87.10
N CYS A 241 -16.64 53.93 87.09
CA CYS A 241 -15.96 53.41 88.28
C CYS A 241 -14.97 54.43 88.84
N ALA A 242 -14.17 55.08 87.98
CA ALA A 242 -13.25 56.14 88.39
C ALA A 242 -13.99 57.31 89.05
N VAL A 243 -15.10 57.79 88.47
CA VAL A 243 -15.94 58.85 89.06
C VAL A 243 -16.57 58.40 90.38
N ALA A 244 -17.06 57.16 90.47
CA ALA A 244 -17.64 56.64 91.70
C ALA A 244 -16.60 56.50 92.82
N VAL A 245 -15.37 56.06 92.50
CA VAL A 245 -14.25 56.01 93.44
C VAL A 245 -13.83 57.41 93.88
N GLU A 246 -13.79 58.37 92.96
CA GLU A 246 -13.50 59.78 93.28
C GLU A 246 -14.58 60.36 94.20
N SER A 247 -15.87 60.13 93.90
CA SER A 247 -17.01 60.52 94.76
C SER A 247 -16.91 59.89 96.14
N ALA A 248 -16.73 58.57 96.22
CA ALA A 248 -16.61 57.87 97.51
C ALA A 248 -15.38 58.34 98.31
N THR A 249 -14.27 58.64 97.64
CA THR A 249 -13.07 59.21 98.28
C THR A 249 -13.34 60.62 98.81
N SER A 250 -14.03 61.45 98.04
CA SER A 250 -14.45 62.79 98.47
C SER A 250 -15.41 62.72 99.65
N GLU A 251 -16.41 61.85 99.60
CA GLU A 251 -17.37 61.60 100.68
C GLU A 251 -16.66 61.14 101.96
N LEU A 252 -15.71 60.20 101.85
CA LEU A 252 -14.88 59.76 102.97
C LEU A 252 -14.02 60.90 103.53
N HIS A 253 -13.48 61.77 102.68
CA HIS A 253 -12.69 62.92 103.12
C HIS A 253 -13.54 63.91 103.94
N THR A 254 -14.84 64.04 103.66
CA THR A 254 -15.76 64.87 104.45
C THR A 254 -16.30 64.13 105.68
N ALA A 255 -16.73 62.88 105.52
CA ALA A 255 -17.38 62.08 106.56
C ALA A 255 -16.40 61.64 107.66
N LEU A 256 -15.11 61.41 107.36
CA LEU A 256 -14.14 60.99 108.37
C LEU A 256 -13.86 62.08 109.42
N PRO A 257 -13.65 63.37 109.06
CA PRO A 257 -13.65 64.48 110.01
C PRO A 257 -14.95 64.60 110.79
N GLU A 258 -16.11 64.56 110.13
CA GLU A 258 -17.42 64.68 110.79
C GLU A 258 -17.65 63.54 111.80
N ALA A 259 -17.31 62.31 111.43
CA ALA A 259 -17.39 61.14 112.30
C ALA A 259 -16.41 61.24 113.48
N LYS A 260 -15.20 61.80 113.28
CA LYS A 260 -14.26 62.07 114.36
C LYS A 260 -14.80 63.12 115.33
N VAL A 261 -15.34 64.23 114.83
CA VAL A 261 -15.97 65.26 115.67
C VAL A 261 -17.14 64.65 116.45
N ALA A 262 -18.01 63.87 115.80
CA ALA A 262 -19.13 63.21 116.47
C ALA A 262 -18.67 62.18 117.53
N ALA A 263 -17.59 61.44 117.25
CA ALA A 263 -16.98 60.51 118.20
C ALA A 263 -16.30 61.23 119.37
N ASP A 264 -15.60 62.34 119.12
CA ASP A 264 -14.98 63.18 120.14
C ASP A 264 -16.06 63.85 121.02
N ASP A 265 -17.16 64.32 120.44
CA ASP A 265 -18.31 64.84 121.17
C ASP A 265 -18.99 63.75 122.02
N ALA A 266 -19.09 62.53 121.50
CA ALA A 266 -19.58 61.39 122.28
C ALA A 266 -18.63 61.01 123.43
N ALA A 267 -17.32 61.04 123.19
CA ALA A 267 -16.31 60.78 124.22
C ALA A 267 -16.33 61.88 125.31
N LYS A 268 -16.50 63.15 124.93
CA LYS A 268 -16.72 64.25 125.88
C LYS A 268 -17.95 64.04 126.73
N ARG A 269 -19.10 63.68 126.16
CA ARG A 269 -20.31 63.35 126.96
C ARG A 269 -20.06 62.25 127.98
N VAL A 270 -19.34 61.19 127.62
CA VAL A 270 -18.97 60.13 128.59
C VAL A 270 -18.03 60.64 129.67
N THR A 271 -17.12 61.57 129.32
CA THR A 271 -16.19 62.16 130.30
C THR A 271 -16.94 63.09 131.25
N ASP A 272 -17.82 63.93 130.72
CA ASP A 272 -18.71 64.82 131.48
C ASP A 272 -19.66 63.99 132.37
N ASP A 273 -20.25 62.89 131.87
CA ASP A 273 -21.06 61.96 132.66
C ASP A 273 -20.24 61.33 133.80
N ILE A 274 -18.98 60.97 133.57
CA ILE A 274 -18.08 60.44 134.60
C ILE A 274 -17.73 61.53 135.63
N GLU A 275 -17.44 62.76 135.19
CA GLU A 275 -17.18 63.89 136.08
C GLU A 275 -18.40 64.23 136.93
N ASP A 276 -19.61 64.25 136.36
CA ASP A 276 -20.86 64.46 137.08
C ASP A 276 -21.11 63.36 138.12
N VAL A 277 -20.80 62.10 137.80
CA VAL A 277 -20.83 60.98 138.76
C VAL A 277 -19.80 61.17 139.87
N VAL A 278 -18.60 61.64 139.56
CA VAL A 278 -17.54 61.91 140.55
C VAL A 278 -17.93 63.08 141.47
N VAL A 279 -18.47 64.18 140.92
CA VAL A 279 -18.98 65.32 141.70
C VAL A 279 -20.13 64.90 142.60
N ALA A 280 -21.05 64.05 142.11
CA ALA A 280 -22.11 63.46 142.93
C ALA A 280 -21.55 62.57 144.06
N MET A 281 -20.48 61.80 143.79
CA MET A 281 -19.78 61.01 144.83
C MET A 281 -19.05 61.90 145.85
N GLU A 282 -18.40 62.98 145.43
CA GLU A 282 -17.72 63.93 146.32
C GLU A 282 -18.71 64.72 147.20
N ALA A 283 -19.85 65.13 146.65
CA ALA A 283 -20.93 65.78 147.39
C ALA A 283 -21.60 64.84 148.42
N ALA A 284 -21.74 63.55 148.09
CA ALA A 284 -22.23 62.52 149.01
C ALA A 284 -21.28 62.25 150.19
N ILE A 285 -19.97 62.26 149.94
CA ILE A 285 -18.95 62.09 151.00
C ILE A 285 -18.96 63.27 151.98
N ALA A 286 -19.24 64.49 151.50
CA ALA A 286 -19.34 65.68 152.34
C ALA A 286 -20.60 65.76 153.22
N THR A 287 -21.65 65.00 152.89
CA THR A 287 -22.98 65.08 153.55
C THR A 287 -23.36 63.84 154.36
N GLY A 288 -22.55 62.78 154.36
CA GLY A 288 -22.75 61.61 155.23
C GLY A 288 -23.93 60.72 154.85
N GLU A 289 -24.52 60.91 153.67
CA GLU A 289 -25.55 60.07 153.10
C GLU A 289 -25.00 59.41 151.82
N LEU A 290 -24.89 58.08 151.83
CA LEU A 290 -24.56 57.29 150.64
C LEU A 290 -25.78 57.28 149.70
N PRO A 291 -25.71 57.84 148.47
CA PRO A 291 -26.78 57.68 147.50
C PRO A 291 -26.77 56.25 146.96
N ALA A 292 -27.96 55.67 146.88
CA ALA A 292 -28.20 54.42 146.20
C ALA A 292 -27.77 54.57 144.73
N VAL A 293 -26.71 53.83 144.35
CA VAL A 293 -26.33 53.68 142.95
C VAL A 293 -27.47 52.96 142.24
N VAL A 294 -28.30 53.72 141.52
CA VAL A 294 -29.17 53.18 140.50
C VAL A 294 -28.26 52.80 139.35
N LEU A 295 -27.89 51.51 139.27
CA LEU A 295 -27.38 50.92 138.04
C LEU A 295 -28.50 51.03 137.00
N GLY A 296 -28.49 52.12 136.25
CA GLY A 296 -29.31 52.27 135.05
C GLY A 296 -29.04 51.10 134.11
N GLU A 297 -30.12 50.45 133.71
CA GLU A 297 -30.15 49.34 132.77
C GLU A 297 -29.28 49.64 131.55
N ILE A 298 -28.26 48.80 131.32
CA ILE A 298 -27.58 48.74 130.02
C ILE A 298 -28.66 48.34 129.01
N GLY A 299 -29.17 49.34 128.29
CA GLY A 299 -30.04 49.14 127.15
C GLY A 299 -29.35 48.16 126.20
N ARG A 300 -29.89 46.95 126.12
CA ARG A 300 -29.51 45.97 125.10
C ARG A 300 -29.69 46.64 123.73
N PRO A 301 -28.70 46.60 122.84
CA PRO A 301 -28.88 47.13 121.48
C PRO A 301 -30.02 46.36 120.80
N ASP A 302 -30.98 47.11 120.25
CA ASP A 302 -32.04 46.58 119.43
C ASP A 302 -31.45 45.90 118.18
N LEU A 303 -31.50 44.57 118.17
CA LEU A 303 -31.07 43.73 117.05
C LEU A 303 -32.24 43.34 116.12
N SER A 304 -33.40 43.99 116.20
CA SER A 304 -34.61 43.59 115.48
C SER A 304 -34.65 43.92 113.97
N GLY A 305 -33.58 44.47 113.40
CA GLY A 305 -33.49 44.80 111.96
C GLY A 305 -32.81 43.76 111.05
N ARG A 306 -32.24 42.66 111.56
CA ARG A 306 -31.56 41.66 110.72
C ARG A 306 -32.53 40.60 110.23
N SER A 307 -33.17 40.85 109.09
CA SER A 307 -33.77 39.80 108.27
C SER A 307 -33.23 39.83 106.84
N GLN A 308 -32.52 38.74 106.52
CA GLN A 308 -32.32 38.13 105.19
C GLN A 308 -31.32 38.80 104.21
N LEU A 309 -30.03 38.65 104.49
CA LEU A 309 -29.06 38.39 103.42
C LEU A 309 -29.28 36.94 102.93
N ARG A 310 -30.07 36.78 101.86
CA ARG A 310 -30.03 35.55 101.07
C ARG A 310 -28.73 35.54 100.27
N SER A 311 -27.80 34.70 100.73
CA SER A 311 -26.76 34.10 99.90
C SER A 311 -27.40 33.46 98.66
N ALA A 312 -27.03 33.94 97.48
CA ALA A 312 -27.21 33.22 96.23
C ALA A 312 -25.81 32.97 95.64
N ALA A 313 -25.41 31.71 95.76
CA ALA A 313 -24.19 31.10 95.28
C ALA A 313 -23.86 31.44 93.82
N LEU A 314 -22.56 31.62 93.55
CA LEU A 314 -21.97 31.33 92.25
C LEU A 314 -22.20 29.84 91.90
N PRO A 315 -22.54 29.51 90.65
CA PRO A 315 -22.17 28.24 90.07
C PRO A 315 -20.82 28.37 89.34
N VAL A 316 -19.91 27.50 89.76
CA VAL A 316 -18.63 27.16 89.14
C VAL A 316 -18.86 26.60 87.72
N ARG A 317 -17.91 26.88 86.83
CA ARG A 317 -17.82 26.32 85.47
C ARG A 317 -17.76 24.79 85.48
N HIS A 318 -18.35 24.17 84.46
CA HIS A 318 -17.82 22.93 83.89
C HIS A 318 -17.72 23.08 82.38
N GLU A 319 -16.49 22.98 81.87
CA GLU A 319 -16.17 22.64 80.48
C GLU A 319 -16.60 21.20 80.23
N LEU A 320 -17.25 20.92 79.09
CA LEU A 320 -17.14 19.68 78.33
C LEU A 320 -17.51 19.95 76.86
N GLU A 321 -16.54 19.62 75.98
CA GLU A 321 -16.58 19.38 74.52
C GLU A 321 -16.88 20.53 73.54
#